data_AF-A0A2D4I793-F1
#
_entry.id   AF-A0A2D4I793-F1
#
_cell.length_a   1.000
_cell.length_b   1.000
_cell.length_c   1.000
_cell.angle_alpha   90.00
_cell.angle_beta   90.00
_cell.angle_gamma   90.00
#
_symmetry.space_group_name_H-M   'P 1'
#
loop_
_entity.id
_entity.type
_entity.pdbx_description
1 polymer ?
#
loop_
_entity_poly.entity_id
_entity_poly.type
_entity_poly.pdbx_seq_one_letter_code
_entity_poly.pdbx_strand_id
1 'polypeptide(L)'
;IVLWVCSYSDAVLRPWKSSLQKKKKKKKESSVAMPPVFTSFQDYVSGLQRLASNVIDHLKGLEINLTALKLEELYIDNNSLLQEEKKFTKTALGKVQSSYQHAVQEIGELLKKRLDTIKNLKV
;
A
#
# COMPACT_ATOMS: atom_id res chain seq x y z
N ILE A 1 -11.38 -0.49 -1.30
CA ILE A 1 -12.49 0.43 -0.94
C ILE A 1 -12.05 1.88 -1.00
N VAL A 2 -11.15 2.35 -0.14
CA VAL A 2 -10.69 3.77 -0.12
C VAL A 2 -10.25 4.27 -1.50
N LEU A 3 -9.42 3.51 -2.21
CA LEU A 3 -9.00 3.86 -3.57
C LEU A 3 -10.18 4.08 -4.53
N TRP A 4 -11.20 3.23 -4.47
CA TRP A 4 -12.38 3.36 -5.34
C TRP A 4 -13.17 4.62 -5.03
N VAL A 5 -13.32 4.96 -3.75
CA VAL A 5 -13.95 6.22 -3.32
C VAL A 5 -13.14 7.41 -3.80
N CYS A 6 -11.80 7.34 -3.73
CA CYS A 6 -10.92 8.39 -4.25
C CYS A 6 -11.04 8.54 -5.77
N SER A 7 -11.09 7.43 -6.52
CA SER A 7 -11.28 7.45 -7.97
C SER A 7 -12.62 8.05 -8.37
N TYR A 8 -13.70 7.70 -7.66
CA TYR A 8 -15.02 8.29 -7.87
C TYR A 8 -15.00 9.79 -7.58
N SER A 9 -14.41 10.19 -6.45
CA SER A 9 -14.31 11.58 -6.05
C SER A 9 -13.49 12.40 -7.06
N ASP A 10 -12.39 11.85 -7.58
CA ASP A 10 -11.60 12.47 -8.64
C ASP A 10 -12.42 12.67 -9.92
N ALA A 11 -13.18 11.65 -10.34
CA ALA A 11 -14.04 11.72 -11.52
C ALA A 11 -15.14 12.80 -11.40
N VAL A 12 -15.61 13.08 -10.19
CA VAL A 12 -16.57 14.16 -9.91
C VAL A 12 -15.88 15.52 -9.81
N LEU A 13 -14.78 15.63 -9.05
CA LEU A 13 -14.13 16.90 -8.75
C LEU A 13 -13.36 17.49 -9.95
N ARG A 14 -12.72 16.65 -10.75
CA ARG A 14 -11.91 17.07 -11.91
C ARG A 14 -12.67 17.91 -12.95
N PRO A 15 -13.86 17.51 -13.45
CA PRO A 15 -14.63 18.33 -14.38
C PRO A 15 -15.18 19.62 -13.73
N TRP A 16 -15.50 19.59 -12.43
CA TRP A 16 -15.95 20.75 -11.69
C TRP A 16 -14.85 21.80 -11.54
N LYS A 17 -13.64 21.40 -11.13
CA LYS A 17 -12.47 22.29 -11.05
C LYS A 17 -12.16 22.93 -12.40
N SER A 18 -12.17 22.12 -13.47
CA SER A 18 -11.94 22.58 -14.84
C SER A 18 -12.98 23.60 -15.29
N SER A 19 -14.25 23.36 -14.98
CA SER A 19 -15.36 24.27 -15.31
C SER A 19 -15.25 25.59 -14.55
N LEU A 20 -14.86 25.54 -13.27
CA LEU A 20 -14.65 26.72 -12.44
C LEU A 20 -13.49 27.59 -12.94
N GLN A 21 -12.37 26.96 -13.30
CA GLN A 21 -11.22 27.63 -13.91
C GLN A 21 -11.59 28.31 -15.23
N LYS A 22 -12.38 27.64 -16.09
CA LYS A 22 -12.90 28.23 -17.33
C LYS A 22 -13.83 29.42 -17.08
N LYS A 23 -14.71 29.34 -16.07
CA LYS A 23 -15.60 30.46 -15.68
C LYS A 23 -14.80 31.66 -15.19
N LYS A 24 -13.80 31.45 -14.32
CA LYS A 24 -12.87 32.50 -13.85
C LYS A 24 -12.12 33.18 -15.00
N LYS A 25 -11.78 32.46 -16.07
CA LYS A 25 -11.11 33.01 -17.25
C LYS A 25 -12.05 33.81 -18.16
N LYS A 26 -13.33 33.41 -18.28
CA LYS A 26 -14.31 34.03 -19.20
C LYS A 26 -15.03 35.25 -18.62
N LYS A 27 -15.41 35.21 -17.34
CA LYS A 27 -16.04 36.33 -16.66
C LYS A 27 -14.98 36.97 -15.79
N LYS A 28 -14.66 38.25 -16.04
CA LYS A 28 -13.80 39.09 -15.19
C LYS A 28 -14.51 39.41 -13.86
N GLU A 29 -15.15 38.41 -13.26
CA GLU A 29 -15.83 38.47 -11.97
C GLU A 29 -14.78 38.41 -10.86
N SER A 30 -14.90 39.29 -9.88
CA SER A 30 -14.08 39.38 -8.69
C SER A 30 -13.94 38.00 -8.02
N SER A 31 -12.73 37.46 -8.10
CA SER A 31 -12.22 36.25 -7.44
C SER A 31 -13.26 35.16 -7.11
N VAL A 32 -13.56 34.29 -8.06
CA VAL A 32 -14.07 32.95 -7.71
C VAL A 32 -12.95 32.23 -6.94
N ALA A 33 -13.07 32.23 -5.60
CA ALA A 33 -12.15 31.51 -4.72
C ALA A 33 -12.25 30.01 -5.04
N MET A 34 -11.10 29.33 -5.10
CA MET A 34 -11.07 27.90 -5.33
C MET A 34 -11.69 27.19 -4.11
N PRO A 35 -12.70 26.33 -4.29
CA PRO A 35 -13.27 25.54 -3.21
C PRO A 35 -12.19 24.77 -2.44
N PRO A 36 -12.15 24.88 -1.09
CA PRO A 36 -11.16 24.18 -0.25
C PRO A 36 -11.15 22.66 -0.44
N VAL A 37 -12.26 22.07 -0.90
CA VAL A 37 -12.36 20.63 -1.17
C VAL A 37 -11.31 20.14 -2.17
N PHE A 38 -10.91 20.97 -3.15
CA PHE A 38 -9.89 20.57 -4.14
C PHE A 38 -8.51 20.42 -3.48
N THR A 39 -8.13 21.36 -2.62
CA THR A 39 -6.86 21.31 -1.88
C THR A 39 -6.88 20.19 -0.85
N SER A 40 -7.95 20.06 -0.07
CA SER A 40 -8.07 19.01 0.95
C SER A 40 -8.07 17.60 0.34
N PHE A 41 -8.71 17.41 -0.81
CA PHE A 41 -8.67 16.13 -1.52
C PHE A 41 -7.26 15.82 -2.04
N GLN A 42 -6.55 16.82 -2.58
CA GLN A 42 -5.18 16.65 -3.05
C GLN A 42 -4.24 16.29 -1.89
N ASP A 43 -4.34 16.98 -0.75
CA ASP A 43 -3.56 16.69 0.46
C ASP A 43 -3.83 15.27 0.97
N TYR A 44 -5.10 14.85 0.96
CA TYR A 44 -5.49 13.49 1.34
C TYR A 44 -4.87 12.43 0.41
N VAL A 45 -4.96 12.64 -0.91
CA VAL A 45 -4.35 11.73 -1.91
C VAL A 45 -2.84 11.66 -1.73
N SER A 46 -2.17 12.78 -1.50
CA SER A 46 -0.72 12.82 -1.22
C SER A 46 -0.36 12.08 0.07
N GLY A 47 -1.16 12.24 1.13
CA GLY A 47 -1.01 11.48 2.37
C GLY A 47 -1.14 9.98 2.14
N LEU A 48 -2.12 9.55 1.34
CA LEU A 48 -2.33 8.15 0.98
C LEU A 48 -1.18 7.58 0.15
N GLN A 49 -0.63 8.35 -0.80
CA GLN A 49 0.54 7.94 -1.58
C GLN A 49 1.76 7.72 -0.68
N ARG A 50 2.00 8.63 0.26
CA ARG A 50 3.11 8.53 1.22
C ARG A 50 2.95 7.30 2.11
N LEU A 51 1.75 7.09 2.67
CA LEU A 51 1.46 5.92 3.49
C LEU A 51 1.69 4.62 2.71
N ALA A 52 1.14 4.51 1.51
CA ALA A 52 1.31 3.33 0.67
C ALA A 52 2.78 3.07 0.33
N SER A 53 3.55 4.12 0.03
CA SER A 53 4.99 4.01 -0.25
C SER A 53 5.77 3.50 0.97
N ASN A 54 5.53 4.08 2.15
CA ASN A 54 6.17 3.67 3.40
C ASN A 54 5.86 2.20 3.72
N VAL A 55 4.60 1.78 3.59
CA VAL A 55 4.20 0.38 3.84
C VAL A 55 4.89 -0.57 2.86
N ILE A 56 5.00 -0.20 1.58
CA ILE A 56 5.73 -1.00 0.58
C ILE A 56 7.20 -1.16 0.99
N ASP A 57 7.85 -0.10 1.46
CA ASP A 57 9.25 -0.17 1.88
C ASP A 57 9.44 -1.01 3.16
N HIS A 58 8.50 -0.93 4.11
CA HIS A 58 8.48 -1.83 5.26
C HIS A 58 8.31 -3.30 4.85
N LEU A 59 7.44 -3.60 3.88
CA LEU A 59 7.26 -4.96 3.37
C LEU A 59 8.53 -5.49 2.72
N LYS A 60 9.27 -4.67 1.95
CA LYS A 60 10.58 -5.07 1.41
C LYS A 60 11.57 -5.41 2.52
N GLY A 61 11.64 -4.58 3.56
CA GLY A 61 12.50 -4.86 4.73
C GLY A 61 12.11 -6.17 5.42
N LEU A 62 10.81 -6.43 5.53
CA LEU A 62 10.29 -7.66 6.14
C LEU A 62 10.57 -8.90 5.27
N GLU A 63 10.50 -8.78 3.95
CA GLU A 63 10.89 -9.83 3.00
C GLU A 63 12.36 -10.21 3.13
N ILE A 64 13.25 -9.22 3.24
CA ILE A 64 14.69 -9.43 3.47
C ILE A 64 14.91 -10.16 4.80
N ASN A 65 14.25 -9.70 5.88
CA ASN A 65 14.37 -10.31 7.20
C ASN A 65 13.85 -11.76 7.23
N LEU A 66 12.70 -12.04 6.60
CA LEU A 66 12.15 -13.39 6.48
C LEU A 66 13.03 -14.32 5.66
N THR A 67 13.74 -13.79 4.68
CA THR A 67 14.69 -14.57 3.87
C THR A 67 15.98 -14.86 4.65
N ALA A 68 16.42 -13.94 5.49
CA ALA A 68 17.57 -14.13 6.38
C ALA A 68 17.27 -15.07 7.56
N LEU A 69 16.03 -15.02 8.09
CA LEU A 69 15.56 -15.91 9.15
C LEU A 69 15.41 -17.32 8.61
N LYS A 70 16.34 -18.22 8.91
CA LYS A 70 16.16 -19.65 8.65
C LYS A 70 15.35 -20.28 9.77
N LEU A 71 14.02 -20.14 9.73
CA LEU A 71 13.14 -20.66 10.78
C LEU A 71 13.32 -22.18 10.99
N GLU A 72 13.64 -22.90 9.92
CA GLU A 72 13.92 -24.33 9.97
C GLU A 72 15.21 -24.71 10.74
N GLU A 73 16.10 -23.75 11.00
CA GLU A 73 17.30 -23.94 11.81
C GLU A 73 17.05 -23.61 13.30
N LEU A 74 15.89 -23.04 13.64
CA LEU A 74 15.50 -22.79 15.02
C LEU A 74 14.96 -24.08 15.65
N TYR A 75 15.71 -24.63 16.59
CA TYR A 75 15.26 -25.75 17.41
C TYR A 75 15.53 -25.48 18.89
N ILE A 76 14.65 -26.00 19.73
CA ILE A 76 14.89 -26.04 21.18
C ILE A 76 15.62 -27.35 21.43
N ASP A 77 16.77 -27.27 22.11
CA ASP A 77 17.58 -28.44 22.42
C ASP A 77 16.94 -29.24 23.57
N ASN A 78 15.86 -29.94 23.24
CA ASN A 78 15.23 -30.92 24.12
C ASN A 78 15.78 -32.30 23.78
N ASN A 79 16.55 -32.86 24.71
CA ASN A 79 17.13 -34.21 24.63
C ASN A 79 16.07 -35.35 24.57
N SER A 80 14.78 -35.01 24.65
CA SER A 80 13.65 -35.94 24.72
C SER A 80 12.84 -36.07 23.42
N LEU A 81 13.06 -35.23 22.40
CA LEU A 81 12.33 -35.31 21.11
C LEU A 81 12.90 -36.39 20.19
N LEU A 82 12.02 -37.24 19.65
CA LEU A 82 12.37 -38.26 18.65
C LEU A 82 12.89 -37.59 17.36
N GLN A 83 13.80 -38.27 16.67
CA GLN A 83 14.43 -37.73 15.45
C GLN A 83 13.40 -37.39 14.35
N GLU A 84 12.30 -38.15 14.28
CA GLU A 84 11.19 -37.92 13.35
C GLU A 84 10.40 -36.65 13.67
N GLU A 85 10.18 -36.35 14.95
CA GLU A 85 9.50 -35.12 15.39
C GLU A 85 10.34 -33.87 15.09
N LYS A 86 11.67 -33.97 15.21
CA LYS A 86 12.60 -32.91 14.80
C LYS A 86 12.50 -32.65 13.29
N LYS A 87 12.46 -33.70 12.47
CA LYS A 87 12.32 -33.59 11.01
C LYS A 87 10.96 -33.00 10.61
N PHE A 88 9.89 -33.41 11.27
CA PHE A 88 8.54 -32.89 11.03
C PHE A 88 8.47 -31.39 11.38
N THR A 89 8.92 -31.01 12.57
CA THR A 89 8.94 -29.62 13.05
C THR A 89 9.73 -28.73 12.10
N LYS A 90 10.92 -29.18 11.67
CA LYS A 90 11.73 -28.48 10.67
C LYS A 90 10.97 -28.22 9.37
N THR A 91 10.31 -29.26 8.85
CA THR A 91 9.51 -29.17 7.62
C THR A 91 8.32 -28.23 7.78
N ALA A 92 7.64 -28.27 8.93
CA ALA A 92 6.52 -27.38 9.23
C ALA A 92 6.96 -25.91 9.28
N LEU A 93 8.08 -25.62 9.96
CA LEU A 93 8.64 -24.27 10.04
C LEU A 93 9.06 -23.73 8.67
N GLY A 94 9.68 -24.57 7.82
CA GLY A 94 9.99 -24.20 6.44
C GLY A 94 8.74 -23.81 5.64
N LYS A 95 7.65 -24.58 5.76
CA LYS A 95 6.37 -24.25 5.10
C LYS A 95 5.76 -22.95 5.61
N VAL A 96 5.83 -22.69 6.92
CA VAL A 96 5.35 -21.43 7.51
C VAL A 96 6.16 -20.25 6.98
N GLN A 97 7.49 -20.37 6.93
CA GLN A 97 8.36 -19.35 6.38
C GLN A 97 8.03 -19.05 4.91
N SER A 98 7.90 -20.08 4.08
CA SER A 98 7.53 -19.91 2.67
C SER A 98 6.14 -19.27 2.50
N SER A 99 5.18 -19.64 3.35
CA SER A 99 3.85 -19.04 3.34
C SER A 99 3.89 -17.54 3.66
N TYR A 100 4.69 -17.13 4.66
CA TYR A 100 4.86 -15.72 4.99
C TYR A 100 5.60 -14.94 3.91
N GLN A 101 6.64 -15.51 3.31
CA GLN A 101 7.34 -14.88 2.18
C GLN A 101 6.38 -14.63 1.01
N HIS A 102 5.58 -15.63 0.64
CA HIS A 102 4.62 -15.50 -0.44
C HIS A 102 3.57 -14.42 -0.15
N ALA A 103 3.00 -14.41 1.07
CA ALA A 103 2.01 -13.41 1.45
C ALA A 103 2.57 -11.98 1.40
N VAL A 104 3.80 -11.78 1.87
CA VAL A 104 4.47 -10.47 1.84
C VAL A 104 4.71 -10.00 0.42
N GLN A 105 5.13 -10.90 -0.47
CA GLN A 105 5.31 -10.60 -1.89
C GLN A 105 4.00 -10.21 -2.57
N GLU A 106 2.93 -11.00 -2.39
CA GLU A 106 1.61 -10.73 -2.98
C GLU A 106 1.05 -9.38 -2.52
N ILE A 107 1.11 -9.10 -1.22
CA ILE A 107 0.63 -7.83 -0.65
C ILE A 107 1.49 -6.67 -1.16
N GLY A 108 2.81 -6.86 -1.23
CA GLY A 108 3.75 -5.86 -1.76
C GLY A 108 3.46 -5.51 -3.22
N GLU A 109 3.22 -6.50 -4.07
CA GLU A 109 2.83 -6.28 -5.47
C GLU A 109 1.47 -5.61 -5.61
N LEU A 110 0.49 -6.05 -4.82
CA LEU A 110 -0.84 -5.46 -4.81
C LEU A 110 -0.75 -3.97 -4.43
N LEU A 111 0.00 -3.63 -3.38
CA LEU A 111 0.17 -2.25 -2.94
C LEU A 111 0.91 -1.41 -3.98
N LYS A 112 1.94 -1.95 -4.66
CA LYS A 112 2.61 -1.25 -5.78
C LYS A 112 1.61 -0.88 -6.88
N LYS A 113 0.80 -1.85 -7.35
CA LYS A 113 -0.25 -1.61 -8.37
C LYS A 113 -1.26 -0.54 -7.92
N ARG A 114 -1.64 -0.56 -6.64
CA ARG A 114 -2.56 0.42 -6.05
C ARG A 114 -1.93 1.81 -5.94
N LEU A 115 -0.67 1.91 -5.53
CA LEU A 115 0.08 3.16 -5.47
C LEU A 115 0.14 3.84 -6.83
N ASP A 116 0.41 3.10 -7.90
CA ASP A 116 0.44 3.66 -9.26
C ASP A 116 -0.94 4.17 -9.70
N THR A 117 -2.01 3.52 -9.26
CA THR A 117 -3.38 4.03 -9.49
C THR A 117 -3.64 5.34 -8.74
N ILE A 118 -3.16 5.45 -7.49
CA ILE A 118 -3.32 6.68 -6.68
C ILE A 118 -2.56 7.85 -7.31
N LYS A 119 -1.38 7.62 -7.91
CA LYS A 119 -0.61 8.65 -8.63
C LYS A 119 -1.35 9.26 -9.82
N ASN A 120 -2.37 8.58 -10.35
CA ASN A 120 -3.17 9.04 -11.47
C ASN A 120 -4.36 9.92 -11.06
N LEU A 121 -4.62 10.06 -9.76
CA LEU A 121 -5.61 10.99 -9.22
C LEU A 121 -5.01 12.39 -9.19
N LYS A 122 -5.58 13.33 -9.96
CA LYS A 122 -5.01 14.66 -10.24
C LYS A 122 -6.12 15.72 -10.30
N VAL A 123 -7.04 15.67 -9.34
CA VAL A 123 -8.06 16.72 -9.14
C VAL A 123 -7.41 18.08 -9.15
#